data_AF-Q0P449-F1
#
_entry.id   AF-Q0P449-F1
#
_cell.length_a   1.000
_cell.length_b   1.000
_cell.length_c   1.000
_cell.angle_alpha   90.00
_cell.angle_beta   90.00
_cell.angle_gamma   90.00
#
_symmetry.space_group_name_H-M   'P 1'
#
loop_
_entity.id
_entity.type
_entity.pdbx_description
1 polymer ?
#
loop_
_entity_poly.entity_id
_entity_poly.type
_entity_poly.pdbx_seq_one_letter_code
_entity_poly.pdbx_strand_id
1 'polypeptide(L)'
;MEEEDLDQGGRLLQYWRDAARGHQVEVPTDMAQPIQQITSNNDGAHTREPVPYTLITRKEKCGEVLYEKRHYEKAHWACITVHEDTYEQSVCYGFMKIMRFICQQNSAGSYLGMTIPIVTVVRTDESNTTLSRAVTVAYYLPTPYQNDPPRPYDPDILIEQWPAAIVYSRSFTGATNELSILHELRSLVEALDCPALGSDSFIVAGYTNPAAAHRHNEIWFLERP
;
A
#
# COMPACT_ATOMS: atom_id res chain seq x y z
N MET A 1 -22.25 21.13 -13.92
CA MET A 1 -22.25 20.18 -12.79
C MET A 1 -22.12 18.74 -13.29
N GLU A 2 -23.17 18.03 -13.74
CA GLU A 2 -23.01 16.63 -14.19
C GLU A 2 -22.04 16.45 -15.38
N GLU A 3 -22.07 17.32 -16.39
CA GLU A 3 -21.11 17.25 -17.52
C GLU A 3 -19.66 17.57 -17.12
N GLU A 4 -19.45 18.43 -16.13
CA GLU A 4 -18.12 18.80 -15.63
C GLU A 4 -17.53 17.69 -14.74
N ASP A 5 -18.35 17.04 -13.93
CA ASP A 5 -17.94 15.89 -13.11
C ASP A 5 -17.62 14.66 -13.99
N LEU A 6 -18.35 14.47 -15.09
CA LEU A 6 -18.07 13.43 -16.09
C LEU A 6 -16.77 13.72 -16.86
N ASP A 7 -16.51 14.97 -17.25
CA ASP A 7 -15.26 15.39 -17.90
C ASP A 7 -14.06 15.26 -16.95
N GLN A 8 -14.21 15.60 -15.68
CA GLN A 8 -13.16 15.42 -14.67
C GLN A 8 -12.86 13.93 -14.40
N GLY A 9 -13.90 13.09 -14.24
CA GLY A 9 -13.75 11.65 -14.08
C GLY A 9 -13.07 10.97 -15.28
N GLY A 10 -13.42 11.39 -16.49
CA GLY A 10 -12.78 10.93 -17.73
C GLY A 10 -11.30 11.29 -17.81
N ARG A 11 -10.93 12.53 -17.44
CA ARG A 11 -9.53 12.97 -17.38
C ARG A 11 -8.71 12.19 -16.36
N LEU A 12 -9.29 11.93 -15.18
CA LEU A 12 -8.64 11.12 -14.15
C LEU A 12 -8.41 9.69 -14.64
N LEU A 13 -9.43 9.02 -15.20
CA LEU A 13 -9.28 7.69 -15.74
C LEU A 13 -8.18 7.63 -16.82
N GLN A 14 -8.12 8.62 -17.71
CA GLN A 14 -7.11 8.68 -18.75
C GLN A 14 -5.70 8.85 -18.18
N TYR A 15 -5.52 9.72 -17.18
CA TYR A 15 -4.26 9.87 -16.47
C TYR A 15 -3.78 8.56 -15.83
N TRP A 16 -4.68 7.81 -15.19
CA TRP A 16 -4.35 6.50 -14.63
C TRP A 16 -3.99 5.47 -15.70
N ARG A 17 -4.69 5.46 -16.84
CA ARG A 17 -4.35 4.61 -17.99
C ARG A 17 -2.96 4.90 -18.51
N ASP A 18 -2.60 6.17 -18.66
CA ASP A 18 -1.30 6.55 -19.18
C ASP A 18 -0.17 6.21 -18.20
N ALA A 19 -0.39 6.36 -16.89
CA ALA A 19 0.54 5.89 -15.86
C ALA A 19 0.69 4.35 -15.88
N ALA A 20 -0.40 3.61 -15.98
CA ALA A 20 -0.41 2.15 -15.99
C ALA A 20 0.23 1.55 -17.26
N ARG A 21 0.11 2.24 -18.40
CA ARG A 21 0.70 1.82 -19.68
C ARG A 21 2.21 1.65 -19.60
N GLY A 22 2.90 2.47 -18.79
CA GLY A 22 4.34 2.35 -18.55
C GLY A 22 4.75 1.03 -17.91
N HIS A 23 3.79 0.35 -17.26
CA HIS A 23 3.97 -0.95 -16.61
C HIS A 23 3.25 -2.10 -17.35
N GLN A 24 2.80 -1.86 -18.59
CA GLN A 24 2.01 -2.84 -19.37
C GLN A 24 0.75 -3.30 -18.61
N VAL A 25 0.14 -2.41 -17.83
CA VAL A 25 -1.11 -2.66 -17.10
C VAL A 25 -2.26 -1.97 -17.81
N GLU A 26 -3.37 -2.68 -17.98
CA GLU A 26 -4.60 -2.12 -18.54
C GLU A 26 -5.55 -1.68 -17.41
N VAL A 27 -6.02 -0.43 -17.47
CA VAL A 27 -7.03 0.10 -16.53
C VAL A 27 -8.40 0.10 -17.22
N PRO A 28 -9.31 -0.81 -16.83
CA PRO A 28 -10.61 -0.95 -17.47
C PRO A 28 -11.54 0.24 -17.17
N THR A 29 -12.54 0.45 -18.02
CA THR A 29 -13.43 1.64 -17.95
C THR A 29 -14.24 1.71 -16.66
N ASP A 30 -14.58 0.55 -16.09
CA ASP A 30 -15.31 0.45 -14.83
C ASP A 30 -14.49 0.88 -13.60
N MET A 31 -13.19 1.17 -13.75
CA MET A 31 -12.37 1.83 -12.73
C MET A 31 -12.62 3.34 -12.63
N ALA A 32 -13.37 3.95 -13.55
CA ALA A 32 -13.64 5.39 -13.53
C ALA A 32 -14.24 5.85 -12.20
N GLN A 33 -15.27 5.16 -11.73
CA GLN A 33 -15.97 5.49 -10.48
C GLN A 33 -15.07 5.26 -9.24
N PRO A 34 -14.41 4.10 -9.06
CA PRO A 34 -13.45 3.92 -7.97
C PRO A 34 -12.31 4.94 -7.96
N ILE A 35 -11.74 5.26 -9.13
CA ILE A 35 -10.67 6.26 -9.28
C ILE A 35 -11.18 7.63 -8.88
N GLN A 36 -12.38 8.01 -9.30
CA GLN A 36 -12.99 9.28 -8.94
C GLN A 36 -13.18 9.37 -7.43
N GLN A 37 -13.80 8.36 -6.79
CA GLN A 37 -14.06 8.34 -5.35
C GLN A 37 -12.79 8.42 -4.49
N ILE A 38 -11.73 7.70 -4.87
CA ILE A 38 -10.47 7.68 -4.10
C ILE A 38 -9.60 8.93 -4.32
N THR A 39 -9.78 9.61 -5.46
CA THR A 39 -8.98 10.79 -5.86
C THR A 39 -9.65 12.11 -5.47
N SER A 40 -10.98 12.20 -5.56
CA SER A 40 -11.74 13.42 -5.34
C SER A 40 -11.67 13.93 -3.90
N ASN A 41 -11.23 13.11 -2.94
CA ASN A 41 -11.26 13.43 -1.52
C ASN A 41 -12.67 13.81 -1.02
N ASN A 42 -13.72 13.59 -1.84
CA ASN A 42 -15.06 14.18 -1.72
C ASN A 42 -15.02 15.62 -1.17
N ASP A 43 -14.35 16.57 -1.85
CA ASP A 43 -14.28 17.98 -1.41
C ASP A 43 -13.73 18.21 0.01
N GLY A 44 -12.89 17.29 0.51
CA GLY A 44 -12.34 17.36 1.87
C GLY A 44 -13.17 16.62 2.93
N ALA A 45 -14.25 15.92 2.55
CA ALA A 45 -15.12 15.21 3.47
C ALA A 45 -14.52 13.90 4.03
N HIS A 46 -13.50 13.32 3.38
CA HIS A 46 -12.85 12.09 3.87
C HIS A 46 -11.35 12.27 4.03
N THR A 47 -10.94 12.71 5.22
CA THR A 47 -9.53 12.72 5.61
C THR A 47 -8.97 11.29 5.53
N ARG A 48 -7.86 11.09 4.82
CA ARG A 48 -7.20 9.78 4.77
C ARG A 48 -6.76 9.38 6.18
N GLU A 49 -7.30 8.28 6.69
CA GLU A 49 -7.02 7.80 8.05
C GLU A 49 -5.62 7.17 8.08
N PRO A 50 -4.67 7.70 8.85
CA PRO A 50 -3.38 7.03 9.02
C PRO A 50 -3.56 5.77 9.86
N VAL A 51 -2.86 4.69 9.49
CA VAL A 51 -2.79 3.49 10.34
C VAL A 51 -2.17 3.89 11.69
N PRO A 52 -2.87 3.67 12.82
CA PRO A 52 -2.39 4.11 14.13
C PRO A 52 -1.16 3.30 14.56
N TYR A 53 -0.18 3.99 15.13
CA TYR A 53 1.00 3.37 15.72
C TYR A 53 1.50 4.17 16.92
N THR A 54 2.26 3.50 17.79
CA THR A 54 3.04 4.16 18.85
C THR A 54 4.49 4.24 18.43
N LEU A 55 5.07 5.45 18.36
CA LEU A 55 6.49 5.62 18.10
C LEU A 55 7.30 5.20 19.33
N ILE A 56 8.20 4.24 19.15
CA ILE A 56 9.09 3.75 20.22
C ILE A 56 10.41 4.52 20.19
N THR A 57 11.01 4.65 19.01
CA THR A 57 12.32 5.30 18.85
C THR A 57 12.45 5.88 17.45
N ARG A 58 13.15 7.01 17.34
CA ARG A 58 13.53 7.64 16.08
C ARG A 58 15.04 7.80 16.05
N LYS A 59 15.71 7.18 15.08
CA LYS A 59 17.17 7.27 14.93
C LYS A 59 17.47 8.28 13.84
N GLU A 60 18.28 9.28 14.19
CA GLU A 60 18.69 10.35 13.28
C GLU A 60 20.21 10.44 13.20
N LYS A 61 20.72 10.84 12.03
CA LYS A 61 22.13 11.14 11.80
C LYS A 61 22.25 12.32 10.86
N CYS A 62 23.01 13.34 11.26
CA CYS A 62 23.23 14.56 10.47
C CYS A 62 21.94 15.28 10.03
N GLY A 63 20.87 15.22 10.84
CA GLY A 63 19.58 15.84 10.51
C GLY A 63 18.67 15.00 9.61
N GLU A 64 19.10 13.81 9.20
CA GLU A 64 18.30 12.86 8.44
C GLU A 64 17.80 11.72 9.34
N VAL A 65 16.53 11.33 9.16
CA VAL A 65 15.96 10.17 9.83
C VAL A 65 16.47 8.91 9.15
N LEU A 66 17.20 8.08 9.89
CA LEU A 66 17.67 6.80 9.39
C LEU A 66 16.56 5.75 9.43
N TYR A 67 15.86 5.64 10.56
CA TYR A 67 14.68 4.80 10.72
C TYR A 67 13.86 5.22 11.94
N GLU A 68 12.62 4.73 11.99
CA GLU A 68 11.74 4.77 13.15
C GLU A 68 11.38 3.34 13.58
N LYS A 69 11.38 3.10 14.89
CA LYS A 69 10.86 1.89 15.52
C LYS A 69 9.45 2.20 16.01
N ARG A 70 8.45 1.49 15.50
CA ARG A 70 7.02 1.73 15.75
C ARG A 70 6.35 0.45 16.27
N HIS A 71 5.37 0.58 17.16
CA HIS A 71 4.46 -0.51 17.55
C HIS A 71 3.11 -0.32 16.86
N TYR A 72 2.70 -1.33 16.11
CA TYR A 72 1.36 -1.43 15.54
C TYR A 72 0.54 -2.44 16.35
N GLU A 73 -0.67 -2.05 16.72
CA GLU A 73 -1.62 -2.95 17.37
C GLU A 73 -2.15 -3.98 16.37
N LYS A 74 -2.74 -5.06 16.90
CA LYS A 74 -3.46 -6.03 16.06
C LYS A 74 -4.62 -5.35 15.34
N ALA A 75 -4.85 -5.71 14.08
CA ALA A 75 -5.88 -5.09 13.27
C ALA A 75 -6.32 -6.00 12.12
N HIS A 76 -7.53 -5.75 11.60
CA HIS A 76 -8.02 -6.36 10.37
C HIS A 76 -7.55 -5.58 9.13
N TRP A 77 -7.11 -6.35 8.14
CA TRP A 77 -6.65 -5.89 6.84
C TRP A 77 -7.39 -6.65 5.75
N ALA A 78 -7.76 -5.97 4.66
CA ALA A 78 -8.16 -6.61 3.43
C ALA A 78 -6.91 -6.91 2.60
N CYS A 79 -6.62 -8.18 2.38
CA CYS A 79 -5.40 -8.68 1.74
C CYS A 79 -5.76 -9.34 0.41
N ILE A 80 -4.92 -9.12 -0.60
CA ILE A 80 -4.96 -9.86 -1.85
C ILE A 80 -3.55 -10.21 -2.31
N THR A 81 -3.34 -11.48 -2.63
CA THR A 81 -2.08 -11.93 -3.22
C THR A 81 -2.21 -12.00 -4.74
N VAL A 82 -1.30 -11.32 -5.44
CA VAL A 82 -1.28 -11.27 -6.91
C VAL A 82 0.09 -11.73 -7.41
N HIS A 83 0.10 -12.39 -8.56
CA HIS A 83 1.30 -12.88 -9.21
C HIS A 83 1.25 -12.58 -10.71
N GLU A 84 2.01 -11.58 -11.13
CA GLU A 84 2.19 -11.18 -12.53
C GLU A 84 3.67 -11.27 -12.93
N ASP A 85 3.99 -10.89 -14.16
CA ASP A 85 5.36 -10.94 -14.69
C ASP A 85 6.32 -10.01 -13.95
N THR A 86 5.83 -8.86 -13.49
CA THR A 86 6.61 -7.88 -12.71
C THR A 86 5.98 -7.52 -11.37
N TYR A 87 6.82 -7.06 -10.43
CA TYR A 87 6.38 -6.54 -9.15
C TYR A 87 5.35 -5.40 -9.31
N GLU A 88 5.62 -4.47 -10.22
CA GLU A 88 4.77 -3.30 -10.47
C GLU A 88 3.39 -3.71 -10.98
N GLN A 89 3.33 -4.70 -11.86
CA GLN A 89 2.06 -5.25 -12.35
C GLN A 89 1.26 -5.87 -11.21
N SER A 90 1.88 -6.75 -10.41
CA SER A 90 1.20 -7.39 -9.28
C SER A 90 0.64 -6.36 -8.30
N VAL A 91 1.41 -5.30 -8.00
CA VAL A 91 0.93 -4.20 -7.13
C VAL A 91 -0.21 -3.43 -7.78
N CYS A 92 -0.13 -3.09 -9.07
CA CYS A 92 -1.18 -2.36 -9.77
C CYS A 92 -2.49 -3.14 -9.81
N TYR A 93 -2.47 -4.41 -10.21
CA TYR A 93 -3.69 -5.23 -10.25
C TYR A 93 -4.26 -5.50 -8.86
N GLY A 94 -3.41 -5.80 -7.87
CA GLY A 94 -3.83 -5.96 -6.48
C GLY A 94 -4.49 -4.69 -5.94
N PHE A 95 -3.89 -3.52 -6.19
CA PHE A 95 -4.46 -2.26 -5.76
C PHE A 95 -5.77 -1.91 -6.47
N MET A 96 -5.95 -2.24 -7.76
CA MET A 96 -7.23 -2.03 -8.44
C MET A 96 -8.35 -2.87 -7.82
N LYS A 97 -8.08 -4.13 -7.43
CA LYS A 97 -9.06 -4.97 -6.71
C LYS A 97 -9.38 -4.42 -5.32
N ILE A 98 -8.37 -3.98 -4.57
CA ILE A 98 -8.56 -3.30 -3.28
C ILE A 98 -9.38 -2.00 -3.45
N MET A 99 -9.12 -1.21 -4.48
CA MET A 99 -9.86 0.02 -4.76
C MET A 99 -11.34 -0.25 -5.01
N ARG A 100 -11.67 -1.32 -5.74
CA ARG A 100 -13.07 -1.77 -5.92
C ARG A 100 -13.71 -2.18 -4.60
N PHE A 101 -13.00 -2.96 -3.78
CA PHE A 101 -13.47 -3.34 -2.45
C PHE A 101 -13.77 -2.11 -1.58
N ILE A 102 -12.87 -1.12 -1.54
CA ILE A 102 -13.08 0.14 -0.83
C ILE A 102 -14.29 0.90 -1.40
N CYS A 103 -14.45 0.91 -2.72
CA CYS A 103 -15.49 1.61 -3.46
C CYS A 103 -16.74 0.74 -3.69
N GLN A 104 -17.34 0.26 -2.60
CA GLN A 104 -18.66 -0.39 -2.54
C GLN A 104 -18.74 -1.86 -3.03
N GLN A 105 -17.66 -2.50 -3.49
CA GLN A 105 -17.67 -3.95 -3.78
C GLN A 105 -17.46 -4.81 -2.53
N ASN A 106 -18.26 -4.53 -1.51
CA ASN A 106 -18.22 -5.15 -0.19
C ASN A 106 -19.63 -5.18 0.43
N SER A 107 -19.81 -5.97 1.49
CA SER A 107 -21.13 -6.17 2.12
C SER A 107 -21.71 -4.94 2.82
N ALA A 108 -20.93 -3.89 3.12
CA ALA A 108 -21.48 -2.64 3.62
C ALA A 108 -22.19 -1.84 2.53
N GLY A 109 -21.92 -2.11 1.25
CA GLY A 109 -22.53 -1.41 0.11
C GLY A 109 -22.19 0.08 0.04
N SER A 110 -21.18 0.52 0.79
CA SER A 110 -20.75 1.92 0.89
C SER A 110 -19.24 2.05 0.68
N TYR A 111 -18.81 3.29 0.43
CA TYR A 111 -17.39 3.64 0.46
C TYR A 111 -16.87 3.46 1.88
N LEU A 112 -15.80 2.67 2.05
CA LEU A 112 -15.27 2.38 3.37
C LEU A 112 -14.48 3.56 3.96
N GLY A 113 -14.00 4.48 3.13
CA GLY A 113 -12.95 5.43 3.50
C GLY A 113 -11.60 4.98 2.95
N MET A 114 -10.62 5.87 2.92
CA MET A 114 -9.25 5.54 2.51
C MET A 114 -8.34 5.63 3.74
N THR A 115 -7.56 4.59 3.98
CA THR A 115 -6.50 4.58 4.98
C THR A 115 -5.13 4.61 4.30
N ILE A 116 -4.13 5.10 5.00
CA ILE A 116 -2.75 5.15 4.53
C ILE A 116 -1.79 4.65 5.61
N PRO A 117 -0.73 3.91 5.24
CA PRO A 117 -0.36 3.53 3.88
C PRO A 117 -1.16 2.33 3.35
N ILE A 118 -1.18 2.19 2.02
CA ILE A 118 -1.41 0.87 1.40
C ILE A 118 -0.10 0.11 1.49
N VAL A 119 -0.15 -1.11 2.01
CA VAL A 119 1.06 -1.91 2.25
C VAL A 119 1.15 -3.05 1.24
N THR A 120 2.36 -3.33 0.79
CA THR A 120 2.67 -4.48 -0.06
C THR A 120 3.66 -5.36 0.68
N VAL A 121 3.26 -6.57 1.06
CA VAL A 121 4.15 -7.59 1.59
C VAL A 121 4.90 -8.22 0.44
N VAL A 122 6.23 -8.15 0.50
CA VAL A 122 7.14 -8.66 -0.52
C VAL A 122 8.02 -9.71 0.13
N ARG A 123 8.26 -10.80 -0.59
CA ARG A 123 9.21 -11.84 -0.19
C ARG A 123 10.45 -11.79 -1.06
N THR A 124 11.58 -12.18 -0.50
CA THR A 124 12.85 -12.33 -1.19
C THR A 124 13.29 -13.79 -1.23
N ASP A 125 14.21 -14.10 -2.14
CA ASP A 125 15.02 -15.31 -2.01
C ASP A 125 15.90 -15.27 -0.75
N GLU A 126 16.47 -16.41 -0.36
CA GLU A 126 17.33 -16.52 0.83
C GLU A 126 18.54 -15.58 0.77
N SER A 127 18.96 -15.17 -0.43
CA SER A 127 20.06 -14.23 -0.66
C SER A 127 19.65 -12.76 -0.68
N ASN A 128 18.36 -12.42 -0.54
CA ASN A 128 17.83 -11.05 -0.64
C ASN A 128 18.24 -10.33 -1.94
N THR A 129 18.38 -11.09 -3.02
CA THR A 129 18.82 -10.62 -4.33
C THR A 129 17.69 -10.48 -5.33
N THR A 130 16.62 -11.25 -5.18
CA THR A 130 15.49 -11.30 -6.12
C THR A 130 14.18 -11.19 -5.37
N LEU A 131 13.24 -10.41 -5.90
CA LEU A 131 11.90 -10.33 -5.33
C LEU A 131 11.03 -11.48 -5.84
N SER A 132 10.23 -12.05 -4.95
CA SER A 132 9.13 -12.92 -5.34
C SER A 132 8.10 -12.11 -6.12
N ARG A 133 7.65 -12.67 -7.25
CA ARG A 133 6.58 -12.10 -8.07
C ARG A 133 5.22 -12.11 -7.36
N ALA A 134 5.03 -13.05 -6.43
CA ALA A 134 3.85 -13.10 -5.58
C ALA A 134 3.97 -12.05 -4.47
N VAL A 135 3.17 -11.00 -4.57
CA VAL A 135 3.08 -9.93 -3.57
C VAL A 135 1.69 -9.88 -2.97
N THR A 136 1.61 -9.50 -1.70
CA THR A 136 0.31 -9.29 -1.04
C THR A 136 0.07 -7.81 -0.84
N VAL A 137 -0.90 -7.26 -1.54
CA VAL A 137 -1.36 -5.89 -1.32
C VAL A 137 -2.40 -5.92 -0.21
N ALA A 138 -2.23 -5.09 0.80
CA ALA A 138 -3.13 -5.02 1.93
C ALA A 138 -3.57 -3.60 2.27
N TYR A 139 -4.84 -3.51 2.67
CA TYR A 139 -5.53 -2.30 3.06
C TYR A 139 -6.00 -2.40 4.51
N TYR A 140 -5.57 -1.47 5.35
CA TYR A 140 -6.02 -1.39 6.73
C TYR A 140 -7.49 -1.01 6.76
N LEU A 141 -8.33 -1.79 7.44
CA LEU A 141 -9.73 -1.42 7.57
C LEU A 141 -9.89 -0.20 8.49
N PRO A 142 -10.66 0.82 8.10
CA PRO A 142 -10.89 2.01 8.92
C PRO A 142 -11.46 1.65 10.29
N THR A 143 -11.21 2.49 11.29
CA THR A 143 -11.61 2.24 12.69
C THR A 143 -13.05 1.71 12.87
N PRO A 144 -14.09 2.22 12.16
CA PRO A 144 -15.46 1.69 12.30
C PRO A 144 -15.63 0.21 11.91
N TYR A 145 -14.77 -0.31 11.03
CA TYR A 145 -14.85 -1.67 10.48
C TYR A 145 -13.87 -2.66 11.14
N GLN A 146 -13.10 -2.21 12.14
CA GLN A 146 -12.12 -3.07 12.82
C GLN A 146 -12.78 -4.17 13.68
N ASN A 147 -13.98 -3.93 14.22
CA ASN A 147 -14.70 -4.91 15.05
C ASN A 147 -15.57 -5.87 14.23
N ASP A 148 -16.17 -5.38 13.14
CA ASP A 148 -17.03 -6.16 12.25
C ASP A 148 -16.67 -5.84 10.79
N PRO A 149 -15.66 -6.54 10.23
CA PRO A 149 -15.19 -6.30 8.87
C PRO A 149 -16.25 -6.59 7.80
N PRO A 150 -16.43 -5.71 6.79
CA PRO A 150 -17.32 -6.00 5.68
C PRO A 150 -16.74 -7.14 4.83
N ARG A 151 -17.60 -8.05 4.39
CA ARG A 151 -17.23 -9.17 3.54
C ARG A 151 -16.92 -8.68 2.12
N PRO A 152 -15.76 -9.00 1.54
CA PRO A 152 -15.48 -8.75 0.13
C PRO A 152 -16.39 -9.59 -0.79
N TYR A 153 -16.81 -9.02 -1.92
CA TYR A 153 -17.49 -9.79 -2.97
C TYR A 153 -16.53 -10.48 -3.93
N ASP A 154 -15.33 -9.93 -4.08
CA ASP A 154 -14.23 -10.59 -4.78
C ASP A 154 -13.66 -11.71 -3.87
N PRO A 155 -13.72 -13.00 -4.29
CA PRO A 155 -13.24 -14.11 -3.48
C PRO A 155 -11.72 -14.12 -3.28
N ASP A 156 -10.95 -13.36 -4.09
CA ASP A 156 -9.49 -13.27 -3.96
C ASP A 156 -9.07 -12.33 -2.81
N ILE A 157 -9.99 -11.51 -2.30
CA ILE A 157 -9.74 -10.61 -1.18
C ILE A 157 -10.11 -11.33 0.12
N LEU A 158 -9.12 -11.48 0.98
CA LEU A 158 -9.27 -12.08 2.29
C LEU A 158 -9.21 -11.01 3.37
N ILE A 159 -10.12 -11.06 4.34
CA ILE A 159 -9.97 -10.27 5.55
C ILE A 159 -9.13 -11.06 6.54
N GLU A 160 -7.97 -10.52 6.88
CA GLU A 160 -7.02 -11.14 7.80
C GLU A 160 -6.87 -10.27 9.05
N GLN A 161 -6.76 -10.90 10.22
CA GLN A 161 -6.32 -10.21 11.42
C GLN A 161 -4.81 -10.36 11.56
N TRP A 162 -4.08 -9.27 11.34
CA TRP A 162 -2.65 -9.23 11.57
C TRP A 162 -2.38 -9.00 13.06
N PRO A 163 -1.42 -9.71 13.67
CA PRO A 163 -1.08 -9.54 15.08
C PRO A 163 -0.41 -8.19 15.32
N ALA A 164 -0.35 -7.79 16.60
CA ALA A 164 0.47 -6.65 16.99
C ALA A 164 1.94 -6.93 16.62
N ALA A 165 2.63 -5.92 16.11
CA ALA A 165 3.97 -6.07 15.58
C ALA A 165 4.80 -4.82 15.84
N ILE A 166 6.11 -5.05 15.99
CA ILE A 166 7.10 -3.99 16.03
C ILE A 166 7.70 -3.86 14.63
N VAL A 167 7.75 -2.64 14.12
CA VAL A 167 8.20 -2.33 12.77
C VAL A 167 9.35 -1.33 12.82
N TYR A 168 10.39 -1.60 12.04
CA TYR A 168 11.43 -0.64 11.68
C TYR A 168 11.10 -0.06 10.31
N SER A 169 10.82 1.23 10.25
CA SER A 169 10.43 1.92 9.02
C SER A 169 11.46 2.94 8.58
N ARG A 170 11.76 2.99 7.27
CA ARG A 170 12.59 4.04 6.66
C ARG A 170 11.89 4.62 5.44
N SER A 171 11.77 5.95 5.43
CA SER A 171 11.11 6.69 4.35
C SER A 171 12.05 6.91 3.17
N PHE A 172 11.48 6.87 1.97
CA PHE A 172 12.17 7.17 0.72
C PHE A 172 11.20 7.75 -0.31
N THR A 173 11.74 8.37 -1.34
CA THR A 173 10.96 9.03 -2.39
C THR A 173 11.20 8.41 -3.76
N GLY A 174 10.21 8.51 -4.65
CA GLY A 174 10.33 8.08 -6.05
C GLY A 174 9.56 6.81 -6.37
N ALA A 175 9.75 6.30 -7.58
CA ALA A 175 9.05 5.10 -8.06
C ALA A 175 9.58 3.85 -7.35
N THR A 176 8.66 2.95 -6.99
CA THR A 176 8.97 1.66 -6.37
C THR A 176 9.09 0.59 -7.45
N ASN A 177 10.31 0.32 -7.89
CA ASN A 177 10.69 -0.82 -8.71
C ASN A 177 11.61 -1.77 -7.96
N GLU A 178 11.84 -2.97 -8.50
CA GLU A 178 12.68 -4.00 -7.87
C GLU A 178 14.05 -3.47 -7.40
N LEU A 179 14.76 -2.73 -8.26
CA LEU A 179 16.08 -2.19 -7.93
C LEU A 179 16.04 -1.18 -6.79
N SER A 180 15.08 -0.25 -6.83
CA SER A 180 14.89 0.75 -5.78
C SER A 180 14.54 0.09 -4.45
N ILE A 181 13.64 -0.90 -4.46
CA ILE A 181 13.20 -1.60 -3.26
C ILE A 181 14.37 -2.34 -2.61
N LEU A 182 15.15 -3.09 -3.39
CA LEU A 182 16.32 -3.81 -2.89
C LEU A 182 17.43 -2.86 -2.38
N HIS A 183 17.57 -1.67 -2.98
CA HIS A 183 18.47 -0.64 -2.46
C HIS A 183 18.01 -0.14 -1.08
N GLU A 184 16.76 0.30 -0.98
CA GLU A 184 16.19 0.83 0.28
C GLU A 184 16.17 -0.23 1.40
N LEU A 185 15.93 -1.49 1.03
CA LEU A 185 16.01 -2.64 1.93
C LEU A 185 17.41 -2.78 2.54
N ARG A 186 18.45 -2.80 1.70
CA ARG A 186 19.85 -2.89 2.14
C ARG A 186 20.24 -1.72 3.02
N SER A 187 19.86 -0.50 2.65
CA SER A 187 20.14 0.69 3.45
C SER A 187 19.47 0.67 4.82
N LEU A 188 18.27 0.10 4.94
CA LEU A 188 17.62 -0.09 6.24
C LEU A 188 18.34 -1.15 7.08
N VAL A 189 18.73 -2.29 6.49
CA VAL A 189 19.53 -3.32 7.18
C VAL A 189 20.85 -2.74 7.71
N GLU A 190 21.56 -1.97 6.89
CA GLU A 190 22.80 -1.28 7.28
C GLU A 190 22.56 -0.28 8.43
N ALA A 191 21.47 0.49 8.39
CA ALA A 191 21.15 1.47 9.41
C ALA A 191 20.80 0.84 10.79
N LEU A 192 20.22 -0.36 10.75
CA LEU A 192 19.87 -1.14 11.94
C LEU A 192 21.08 -1.78 12.62
N ASP A 193 22.22 -1.87 11.92
CA ASP A 193 23.48 -2.46 12.43
C ASP A 193 23.27 -3.87 13.02
N CYS A 194 22.28 -4.59 12.48
CA CYS A 194 21.86 -5.89 12.97
C CYS A 194 21.71 -6.88 11.80
N PRO A 195 22.68 -7.81 11.63
CA PRO A 195 22.61 -8.83 10.58
C PRO A 195 21.50 -9.87 10.80
N ALA A 196 20.90 -9.92 12.00
CA ALA A 196 19.98 -10.96 12.43
C ALA A 196 18.52 -10.73 12.00
N LEU A 197 18.21 -9.63 11.30
CA LEU A 197 16.89 -9.40 10.69
C LEU A 197 16.75 -10.18 9.37
N GLY A 198 17.09 -11.48 9.42
CA GLY A 198 16.99 -12.45 8.34
C GLY A 198 15.54 -12.82 8.02
N SER A 199 14.72 -11.81 7.78
CA SER A 199 13.38 -12.02 7.24
C SER A 199 13.44 -12.05 5.72
N ASP A 200 13.01 -13.16 5.16
CA ASP A 200 12.67 -13.40 3.76
C ASP A 200 11.44 -12.58 3.31
N SER A 201 10.96 -11.66 4.15
CA SER A 201 9.82 -10.81 3.89
C SER A 201 9.98 -9.43 4.51
N PHE A 202 9.55 -8.42 3.77
CA PHE A 202 9.46 -7.03 4.22
C PHE A 202 8.20 -6.39 3.64
N ILE A 203 7.91 -5.16 4.05
CA ILE A 203 6.75 -4.41 3.59
C ILE A 203 7.20 -3.14 2.87
N VAL A 204 6.56 -2.85 1.73
CA VAL A 204 6.61 -1.54 1.07
C VAL A 204 5.31 -0.81 1.39
N ALA A 205 5.40 0.34 2.05
CA ALA A 205 4.25 1.15 2.45
C ALA A 205 4.13 2.39 1.54
N GLY A 206 3.07 2.48 0.75
CA GLY A 206 2.78 3.59 -0.15
C GLY A 206 1.75 4.56 0.44
N TYR A 207 2.13 5.83 0.62
CA TYR A 207 1.26 6.87 1.18
C TYR A 207 0.57 7.72 0.12
N THR A 208 1.20 7.81 -1.04
CA THR A 208 0.73 8.59 -2.19
C THR A 208 0.09 7.70 -3.24
N ASN A 209 -0.77 8.30 -4.08
CA ASN A 209 -1.34 7.62 -5.23
C ASN A 209 -0.21 7.04 -6.13
N PRO A 210 -0.35 5.81 -6.65
CA PRO A 210 0.64 5.22 -7.55
C PRO A 210 1.02 6.07 -8.76
N ALA A 211 0.10 6.88 -9.28
CA ALA A 211 0.35 7.76 -10.42
C ALA A 211 1.05 9.09 -10.04
N ALA A 212 1.14 9.43 -8.75
CA ALA A 212 1.69 10.71 -8.29
C ALA A 212 3.17 10.90 -8.68
N ALA A 213 3.54 12.13 -9.07
CA ALA A 213 4.91 12.46 -9.45
C ALA A 213 5.89 12.43 -8.25
N HIS A 214 5.45 12.91 -7.09
CA HIS A 214 6.22 12.89 -5.85
C HIS A 214 5.64 11.82 -4.92
N ARG A 215 6.26 10.64 -4.92
CA ARG A 215 5.79 9.51 -4.12
C ARG A 215 6.49 9.52 -2.77
N HIS A 216 5.70 9.35 -1.70
CA HIS A 216 6.20 9.10 -0.36
C HIS A 216 5.96 7.63 -0.03
N ASN A 217 7.05 6.90 0.18
CA ASN A 217 7.02 5.48 0.47
C ASN A 217 7.88 5.19 1.70
N GLU A 218 7.65 4.05 2.34
CA GLU A 218 8.51 3.53 3.38
C GLU A 218 8.82 2.05 3.13
N ILE A 219 10.02 1.61 3.50
CA ILE A 219 10.34 0.18 3.68
C ILE A 219 10.20 -0.15 5.16
N TRP A 220 9.52 -1.24 5.44
CA TRP A 220 9.20 -1.74 6.78
C TRP A 220 9.79 -3.14 6.98
N PHE A 221 10.57 -3.30 8.05
CA PHE A 221 10.97 -4.61 8.56
C PHE A 221 10.22 -4.92 9.84
N LEU A 222 9.61 -6.10 9.91
CA LEU A 222 8.98 -6.58 11.13
C LEU A 222 10.05 -7.19 12.04
N GLU A 223 10.06 -6.79 13.30
CA GLU A 223 10.83 -7.46 14.35
C GLU A 223 10.19 -8.84 14.57
N ARG A 224 10.99 -9.90 14.40
CA ARG A 224 10.55 -11.26 14.75
C ARG A 224 10.53 -11.38 16.29
N PRO A 225 9.51 -12.03 16.87
CA PRO A 225 9.49 -12.34 18.30
C PRO A 225 10.61 -13.30 18.71
#